data_AF-A0A4Q3ASS3-F1
#
_entry.id   AF-A0A4Q3ASS3-F1
#
_cell.length_a   1.000
_cell.length_b   1.000
_cell.length_c   1.000
_cell.angle_alpha   90.00
_cell.angle_beta   90.00
_cell.angle_gamma   90.00
#
_symmetry.space_group_name_H-M   'P 1'
#
loop_
_entity.id
_entity.type
_entity.pdbx_description
1 polymer ?
#
loop_
_entity_poly.entity_id
_entity_poly.type
_entity_poly.pdbx_seq_one_letter_code
_entity_poly.pdbx_strand_id
1 'polypeptide(L)'
;MKAARANARQRLKEIGRERERAMLEAFRQEVGTTVRSISPLLLSFVATQGGSLDEILDQIGMPLRWPGSPSLARSGNVKFRPVRDVYRHYLVSTATGWHKAYRMRGAGPGTTFMHSGDDWARLEIVAHSLEFEALIGSVKFETLFGELRVELDDRLPDTLAMACVGRLIGDVVDHAALRGRDWPITRVEDSHPLLGQTLVVATGSIVFRMPWVR
;
A
#
# COMPACT_ATOMS: atom_id res chain seq x y z
N MET A 1 24.77 23.73 38.86
CA MET A 1 24.62 22.42 38.17
C MET A 1 23.29 22.23 37.42
N LYS A 2 22.11 22.55 37.98
CA LYS A 2 20.80 22.35 37.29
C LYS A 2 20.66 23.14 35.97
N ALA A 3 21.09 24.40 35.93
CA ALA A 3 21.02 25.25 34.73
C ALA A 3 21.89 24.74 33.56
N ALA A 4 23.11 24.26 33.85
CA ALA A 4 24.01 23.68 32.84
C ALA A 4 23.41 22.40 32.20
N ARG A 5 22.76 21.54 33.00
CA ARG A 5 22.05 20.35 32.50
C ARG A 5 20.82 20.71 31.65
N ALA A 6 20.09 21.77 32.02
CA ALA A 6 18.95 22.25 31.23
C ALA A 6 19.39 22.80 29.86
N ASN A 7 20.43 23.64 29.84
CA ASN A 7 21.01 24.15 28.58
C ASN A 7 21.56 23.02 27.70
N ALA A 8 22.24 22.03 28.27
CA ALA A 8 22.72 20.87 27.51
C ALA A 8 21.56 20.08 26.87
N ARG A 9 20.45 19.88 27.60
CA ARG A 9 19.24 19.23 27.06
C ARG A 9 18.60 20.02 25.94
N GLN A 10 18.56 21.35 26.05
CA GLN A 10 18.00 22.20 25.01
C GLN A 10 18.84 22.16 23.74
N ARG A 11 20.16 22.27 23.85
CA ARG A 11 21.09 22.13 22.72
C ARG A 11 20.97 20.76 22.04
N LEU A 12 20.86 19.67 22.81
CA LEU A 12 20.64 18.34 22.25
C LEU A 12 19.31 18.23 21.48
N LYS A 13 18.25 18.91 21.93
CA LYS A 13 16.97 18.95 21.20
C LYS A 13 17.09 19.76 19.90
N GLU A 14 17.81 20.88 19.92
CA GLU A 14 18.05 21.72 18.74
C GLU A 14 18.85 20.95 17.68
N ILE A 15 19.97 20.34 18.07
CA ILE A 15 20.79 19.47 17.20
C ILE A 15 19.95 18.30 16.65
N GLY A 16 19.11 17.70 17.49
CA GLY A 16 18.20 16.62 17.07
C GLY A 16 17.21 17.07 15.98
N ARG A 17 16.61 18.26 16.15
CA ARG A 17 15.66 18.83 15.18
C ARG A 17 16.33 19.23 13.87
N GLU A 18 17.52 19.82 13.92
CA GLU A 18 18.29 20.17 12.72
C GLU A 18 18.66 18.93 11.92
N ARG A 19 19.13 17.88 12.62
CA ARG A 19 19.43 16.59 12.00
C ARG A 19 18.20 15.95 11.37
N GLU A 20 17.06 15.94 12.08
CA GLU A 20 15.80 15.39 11.57
C GLU A 20 15.32 16.11 10.31
N ARG A 21 15.40 17.45 10.28
CA ARG A 21 15.08 18.25 9.10
C ARG A 21 15.99 17.94 7.92
N ALA A 22 17.30 17.91 8.13
CA ALA A 22 18.26 17.60 7.08
C ALA A 22 18.06 16.17 6.51
N MET A 23 17.74 15.20 7.38
CA MET A 23 17.42 13.84 6.93
C MET A 23 16.12 13.78 6.13
N LEU A 24 15.07 14.48 6.57
CA LEU A 24 13.81 14.54 5.85
C LEU A 24 13.97 15.20 4.47
N GLU A 25 14.75 16.27 4.37
CA GLU A 25 15.04 16.96 3.12
C GLU A 25 15.77 16.04 2.14
N ALA A 26 16.82 15.35 2.60
CA ALA A 26 17.55 14.38 1.79
C ALA A 26 16.67 13.21 1.35
N PHE A 27 15.78 12.71 2.22
CA PHE A 27 14.80 11.69 1.88
C PHE A 27 13.83 12.17 0.80
N ARG A 28 13.28 13.38 0.93
CA ARG A 28 12.37 13.96 -0.06
C ARG A 28 13.05 14.16 -1.42
N GLN A 29 14.33 14.54 -1.42
CA GLN A 29 15.12 14.65 -2.65
C GLN A 29 15.37 13.29 -3.32
N GLU A 30 15.71 12.25 -2.55
CA GLU A 30 15.89 10.89 -3.07
C GLU A 30 14.58 10.35 -3.67
N VAL A 31 13.48 10.39 -2.92
CA VAL A 31 12.18 9.95 -3.41
C VAL A 31 11.76 10.75 -4.63
N GLY A 32 11.96 12.06 -4.57
CA GLY A 32 11.59 12.97 -5.64
C GLY A 32 12.29 12.68 -6.97
N THR A 33 13.56 12.26 -6.92
CA THR A 33 14.33 11.89 -8.12
C THR A 33 14.06 10.45 -8.60
N THR A 34 13.57 9.59 -7.69
CA THR A 34 13.34 8.17 -7.96
C THR A 34 11.95 7.89 -8.51
N VAL A 35 10.92 8.52 -7.95
CA VAL A 35 9.52 8.32 -8.34
C VAL A 35 9.26 8.95 -9.71
N ARG A 36 8.70 8.15 -10.62
CA ARG A 36 8.43 8.51 -12.02
C ARG A 36 7.03 8.13 -12.48
N SER A 37 6.32 7.30 -11.71
CA SER A 37 5.01 6.81 -12.09
C SER A 37 4.05 6.75 -10.91
N ILE A 38 2.76 6.72 -11.24
CA ILE A 38 1.66 6.52 -10.31
C ILE A 38 0.60 5.62 -10.94
N SER A 39 -0.10 4.84 -10.12
CA SER A 39 -1.27 4.09 -10.57
C SER A 39 -2.44 5.03 -10.93
N PRO A 40 -3.12 4.82 -12.09
CA PRO A 40 -4.36 5.53 -12.41
C PRO A 40 -5.48 5.32 -11.38
N LEU A 41 -5.52 4.13 -10.77
CA LEU A 41 -6.54 3.81 -9.78
C LEU A 41 -6.34 4.64 -8.51
N LEU A 42 -5.10 4.82 -8.06
CA LEU A 42 -4.79 5.66 -6.89
C LEU A 42 -5.29 7.09 -7.07
N LEU A 43 -5.02 7.73 -8.22
CA LEU A 43 -5.50 9.09 -8.50
C LEU A 43 -7.03 9.18 -8.40
N SER A 44 -7.70 8.20 -8.98
CA SER A 44 -9.15 8.11 -9.01
C SER A 44 -9.71 7.90 -7.61
N PHE A 45 -9.04 7.05 -6.82
CA PHE A 45 -9.39 6.76 -5.45
C PHE A 45 -9.31 8.00 -4.57
N VAL A 46 -8.19 8.73 -4.62
CA VAL A 46 -8.00 9.99 -3.89
C VAL A 46 -9.07 11.02 -4.26
N ALA A 47 -9.37 11.16 -5.56
CA ALA A 47 -10.41 12.07 -6.04
C ALA A 47 -11.81 11.70 -5.50
N THR A 48 -12.16 10.41 -5.45
CA THR A 48 -13.47 9.97 -4.91
C THR A 48 -13.65 10.24 -3.42
N GLN A 49 -12.54 10.28 -2.67
CA GLN A 49 -12.56 10.63 -1.24
C GLN A 49 -12.56 12.16 -1.00
N GLY A 50 -12.52 12.97 -2.06
CA GLY A 50 -12.44 14.43 -1.97
C GLY A 50 -11.11 14.93 -1.40
N GLY A 51 -10.08 14.08 -1.36
CA GLY A 51 -8.76 14.42 -0.84
C GLY A 51 -7.83 15.00 -1.91
N SER A 52 -6.79 15.70 -1.47
CA SER A 52 -5.67 16.11 -2.33
C SER A 52 -4.53 15.10 -2.26
N LEU A 53 -4.01 14.67 -3.40
CA LEU A 53 -2.82 13.81 -3.45
C LEU A 53 -1.63 14.47 -2.77
N ASP A 54 -1.44 15.79 -2.94
CA ASP A 54 -0.33 16.53 -2.34
C ASP A 54 -0.39 16.50 -0.81
N GLU A 55 -1.58 16.62 -0.23
CA GLU A 55 -1.79 16.53 1.22
C GLU A 55 -1.46 15.14 1.76
N ILE A 56 -1.79 14.09 1.00
CA ILE A 56 -1.45 12.71 1.35
C ILE A 56 0.06 12.50 1.24
N LEU A 57 0.70 13.01 0.17
CA LEU A 57 2.14 12.90 -0.02
C LEU A 57 2.89 13.59 1.11
N ASP A 58 2.46 14.76 1.56
CA ASP A 58 3.11 15.48 2.67
C ASP A 58 3.09 14.73 4.01
N GLN A 59 2.18 13.76 4.18
CA GLN A 59 2.14 12.88 5.34
C GLN A 59 3.12 11.70 5.25
N ILE A 60 3.74 11.46 4.09
CA ILE A 60 4.77 10.42 3.95
C ILE A 60 5.98 10.82 4.79
N GLY A 61 6.15 10.09 5.89
CA GLY A 61 7.30 10.23 6.77
C GLY A 61 8.50 9.42 6.28
N MET A 62 9.68 9.88 6.69
CA MET A 62 10.91 9.11 6.55
C MET A 62 10.82 7.79 7.34
N PRO A 63 11.16 6.63 6.76
CA PRO A 63 11.20 5.37 7.49
C PRO A 63 12.21 5.42 8.64
N LEU A 64 11.90 4.76 9.76
CA LEU A 64 12.75 4.73 10.97
C LEU A 64 14.20 4.26 10.70
N ARG A 65 14.42 3.46 9.64
CA ARG A 65 15.72 2.89 9.29
C ARG A 65 16.38 3.56 8.09
N TRP A 66 15.88 4.70 7.62
CA TRP A 66 16.46 5.41 6.48
C TRP A 66 17.65 6.29 6.90
N PRO A 67 18.74 6.39 6.11
CA PRO A 67 19.03 5.60 4.91
C PRO A 67 19.43 4.18 5.33
N GLY A 68 18.60 3.21 4.95
CA GLY A 68 18.81 1.81 5.29
C GLY A 68 19.42 1.12 4.10
N SER A 69 20.26 0.10 4.35
CA SER A 69 20.56 -0.88 3.31
C SER A 69 19.22 -1.34 2.71
N PRO A 70 19.10 -1.46 1.37
CA PRO A 70 17.89 -1.99 0.76
C PRO A 70 17.55 -3.26 1.52
N SER A 71 16.45 -3.20 2.27
CA SER A 71 15.82 -4.42 2.72
C SER A 71 15.43 -5.05 1.41
N LEU A 72 16.18 -6.06 0.98
CA LEU A 72 15.66 -7.07 0.09
C LEU A 72 14.41 -7.54 0.83
N ALA A 73 13.27 -6.91 0.54
CA ALA A 73 11.98 -7.49 0.78
C ALA A 73 12.13 -8.84 0.09
N ARG A 74 12.28 -9.87 0.90
CA ARG A 74 12.39 -11.24 0.43
C ARG A 74 11.09 -11.50 -0.31
N SER A 75 11.12 -11.23 -1.61
CA SER A 75 10.10 -11.52 -2.62
C SER A 75 9.94 -13.03 -2.78
N GLY A 76 9.79 -13.77 -1.68
CA GLY A 76 9.71 -15.23 -1.70
C GLY A 76 10.08 -15.93 -0.40
N ASN A 77 10.28 -15.22 0.72
CA ASN A 77 10.47 -15.89 2.01
C ASN A 77 10.00 -14.97 3.15
N VAL A 78 8.68 -14.75 3.20
CA VAL A 78 8.00 -14.56 4.48
C VAL A 78 8.45 -15.74 5.32
N LYS A 79 9.38 -15.52 6.26
CA LYS A 79 9.60 -16.49 7.32
C LYS A 79 8.25 -16.59 7.98
N PHE A 80 7.51 -17.66 7.70
CA PHE A 80 6.26 -17.98 8.37
C PHE A 80 6.51 -17.74 9.86
N ARG A 81 5.93 -16.67 10.40
CA ARG A 81 5.61 -16.66 11.82
C ARG A 81 4.81 -17.93 12.06
N PRO A 82 5.09 -18.65 13.15
CA PRO A 82 4.57 -20.00 13.34
C PRO A 82 3.09 -20.00 13.01
N VAL A 83 2.72 -20.91 12.11
CA VAL A 83 1.39 -21.14 11.54
C VAL A 83 0.27 -21.05 12.59
N ARG A 84 0.59 -21.26 13.87
CA ARG A 84 -0.24 -21.03 15.05
C ARG A 84 -0.78 -19.59 15.21
N ASP A 85 -0.03 -18.54 14.86
CA ASP A 85 -0.51 -17.15 14.94
C ASP A 85 -1.43 -16.81 13.77
N VAL A 86 -1.14 -17.33 12.57
CA VAL A 86 -2.04 -17.25 11.42
C VAL A 86 -3.36 -17.97 11.76
N TYR A 87 -3.33 -19.22 12.23
CA TYR A 87 -4.55 -19.92 12.64
C TYR A 87 -5.31 -19.23 13.79
N ARG A 88 -4.62 -18.61 14.77
CA ARG A 88 -5.29 -17.89 15.87
C ARG A 88 -6.07 -16.66 15.40
N HIS A 89 -5.62 -16.00 14.33
CA HIS A 89 -6.28 -14.81 13.81
C HIS A 89 -7.28 -15.12 12.69
N TYR A 90 -7.03 -16.18 11.89
CA TYR A 90 -7.89 -16.59 10.79
C TYR A 90 -9.01 -17.55 11.19
N LEU A 91 -8.82 -18.50 12.12
CA LEU A 91 -9.90 -19.39 12.57
C LEU A 91 -10.96 -18.70 13.44
N VAL A 92 -10.66 -17.51 13.96
CA VAL A 92 -11.67 -16.64 14.60
C VAL A 92 -12.44 -15.82 13.54
N SER A 93 -11.95 -15.75 12.30
CA SER A 93 -12.46 -14.93 11.20
C SER A 93 -13.16 -15.74 10.10
N THR A 94 -13.00 -17.07 10.02
CA THR A 94 -13.78 -17.92 9.10
C THR A 94 -15.28 -17.92 9.39
N ALA A 95 -15.72 -17.38 10.53
CA ALA A 95 -17.14 -17.15 10.82
C ALA A 95 -17.64 -15.76 10.36
N THR A 96 -16.75 -14.87 9.91
CA THR A 96 -17.08 -13.45 9.67
C THR A 96 -16.42 -12.78 8.45
N GLY A 97 -15.53 -13.41 7.67
CA GLY A 97 -14.85 -12.73 6.55
C GLY A 97 -13.66 -11.86 7.00
N TRP A 98 -13.04 -11.10 6.09
CA TRP A 98 -11.77 -10.31 6.23
C TRP A 98 -11.55 -9.43 7.47
N HIS A 99 -12.50 -9.33 8.41
CA HIS A 99 -12.53 -8.36 9.52
C HIS A 99 -11.34 -8.36 10.49
N LYS A 100 -10.33 -9.22 10.31
CA LYS A 100 -9.06 -9.17 11.07
C LYS A 100 -7.82 -9.48 10.24
N ALA A 101 -7.88 -9.33 8.91
CA ALA A 101 -6.71 -9.57 8.07
C ALA A 101 -5.55 -8.64 8.49
N TYR A 102 -4.43 -9.28 8.77
CA TYR A 102 -3.19 -8.67 9.20
C TYR A 102 -2.78 -7.54 8.25
N ARG A 103 -2.64 -6.31 8.76
CA ARG A 103 -2.02 -5.19 8.04
C ARG A 103 -0.60 -5.61 7.66
N MET A 104 -0.38 -6.14 6.45
CA MET A 104 0.98 -6.25 5.94
C MET A 104 1.48 -4.81 5.84
N ARG A 105 2.42 -4.45 6.72
CA ARG A 105 3.15 -3.21 6.48
C ARG A 105 3.93 -3.44 5.19
N GLY A 106 3.43 -2.89 4.09
CA GLY A 106 4.24 -2.59 2.92
C GLY A 106 5.60 -2.05 3.37
N ALA A 107 6.67 -2.65 2.85
CA ALA A 107 8.04 -2.45 3.33
C ALA A 107 8.58 -1.05 2.98
N GLY A 108 7.90 -0.34 2.07
CA GLY A 108 8.28 0.99 1.60
C GLY A 108 7.81 2.13 2.50
N PRO A 109 8.41 3.33 2.33
CA PRO A 109 7.87 4.56 2.89
C PRO A 109 6.44 4.79 2.37
N GLY A 110 5.52 5.20 3.25
CA GLY A 110 4.13 5.38 2.89
C GLY A 110 3.28 5.93 4.04
N THR A 111 2.01 6.20 3.76
CA THR A 111 1.04 6.71 4.73
C THR A 111 -0.33 6.06 4.54
N THR A 112 -1.06 5.89 5.64
CA THR A 112 -2.47 5.48 5.61
C THR A 112 -3.31 6.74 5.61
N PHE A 113 -4.10 6.96 4.56
CA PHE A 113 -4.87 8.20 4.36
C PHE A 113 -6.38 8.02 4.46
N MET A 114 -6.85 6.77 4.54
CA MET A 114 -8.25 6.45 4.77
C MET A 114 -8.35 5.40 5.87
N HIS A 115 -9.27 5.62 6.81
CA HIS A 115 -9.66 4.64 7.79
C HIS A 115 -11.12 4.84 8.21
N SER A 116 -11.98 3.86 7.94
CA SER A 116 -13.39 3.90 8.33
C SER A 116 -13.86 2.50 8.70
N GLY A 117 -13.96 2.21 10.00
CA GLY A 117 -14.22 0.86 10.48
C GLY A 117 -13.10 -0.09 10.08
N ASP A 118 -13.43 -1.12 9.29
CA ASP A 118 -12.47 -2.09 8.78
C ASP A 118 -11.83 -1.66 7.45
N ASP A 119 -12.36 -0.61 6.81
CA ASP A 119 -11.81 -0.09 5.57
C ASP A 119 -10.54 0.72 5.83
N TRP A 120 -9.57 0.56 4.95
CA TRP A 120 -8.36 1.36 4.97
C TRP A 120 -7.74 1.48 3.58
N ALA A 121 -7.01 2.57 3.37
CA ALA A 121 -6.16 2.74 2.20
C ALA A 121 -4.81 3.29 2.61
N ARG A 122 -3.77 2.71 2.02
CA ARG A 122 -2.37 3.07 2.24
C ARG A 122 -1.73 3.39 0.91
N LEU A 123 -1.08 4.54 0.86
CA LEU A 123 -0.15 4.92 -0.19
C LEU A 123 1.26 4.45 0.20
N GLU A 124 2.02 3.93 -0.76
CA GLU A 124 3.43 3.60 -0.57
C GLU A 124 4.29 3.87 -1.81
N ILE A 125 5.57 4.07 -1.56
CA ILE A 125 6.59 4.22 -2.61
C ILE A 125 7.24 2.85 -2.83
N VAL A 126 7.07 2.31 -4.04
CA VAL A 126 7.64 1.03 -4.47
C VAL A 126 8.59 1.27 -5.63
N ALA A 127 9.88 1.17 -5.36
CA ALA A 127 10.95 1.54 -6.29
C ALA A 127 10.73 2.94 -6.90
N HIS A 128 10.30 3.01 -8.16
CA HIS A 128 10.09 4.25 -8.92
C HIS A 128 8.61 4.61 -9.11
N SER A 129 7.69 3.96 -8.39
CA SER A 129 6.25 4.15 -8.55
C SER A 129 5.56 4.46 -7.22
N LEU A 130 4.51 5.27 -7.29
CA LEU A 130 3.53 5.43 -6.23
C LEU A 130 2.44 4.38 -6.42
N GLU A 131 2.37 3.48 -5.44
CA GLU A 131 1.45 2.36 -5.41
C GLU A 131 0.54 2.46 -4.19
N PHE A 132 -0.58 1.76 -4.21
CA PHE A 132 -1.47 1.73 -3.07
C PHE A 132 -2.02 0.35 -2.78
N GLU A 133 -2.29 0.15 -1.51
CA GLU A 133 -2.95 -1.02 -0.98
C GLU A 133 -4.20 -0.54 -0.24
N ALA A 134 -5.35 -1.13 -0.50
CA ALA A 134 -6.59 -0.80 0.19
C ALA A 134 -7.40 -2.05 0.48
N LEU A 135 -8.10 -2.03 1.61
CA LEU A 135 -9.19 -2.96 1.93
C LEU A 135 -10.46 -2.15 2.02
N ILE A 136 -11.47 -2.52 1.23
CA ILE A 136 -12.76 -1.84 1.19
C ILE A 136 -13.85 -2.90 1.18
N GLY A 137 -14.61 -2.98 2.27
CA GLY A 137 -15.47 -4.12 2.54
C GLY A 137 -14.65 -5.41 2.59
N SER A 138 -15.02 -6.38 1.73
CA SER A 138 -14.36 -7.69 1.62
C SER A 138 -13.39 -7.80 0.43
N VAL A 139 -13.08 -6.67 -0.23
CA VAL A 139 -12.22 -6.67 -1.41
C VAL A 139 -10.93 -5.92 -1.11
N LYS A 140 -9.81 -6.57 -1.36
CA LYS A 140 -8.49 -5.95 -1.24
C LYS A 140 -7.97 -5.57 -2.63
N PHE A 141 -7.53 -4.32 -2.74
CA PHE A 141 -6.90 -3.76 -3.93
C PHE A 141 -5.41 -3.54 -3.64
N GLU A 142 -4.56 -3.94 -4.57
CA GLU A 142 -3.12 -3.65 -4.53
C GLU A 142 -2.68 -3.25 -5.93
N THR A 143 -1.97 -2.13 -6.06
CA THR A 143 -1.35 -1.76 -7.33
C THR A 143 0.15 -2.03 -7.30
N LEU A 144 0.68 -2.49 -8.41
CA LEU A 144 2.11 -2.73 -8.54
C LEU A 144 2.54 -2.60 -9.99
N PHE A 145 3.36 -1.58 -10.30
CA PHE A 145 3.99 -1.39 -11.62
C PHE A 145 3.00 -1.45 -12.79
N GLY A 146 1.82 -0.85 -12.60
CA GLY A 146 0.76 -0.80 -13.61
C GLY A 146 -0.14 -2.02 -13.68
N GLU A 147 0.02 -2.96 -12.74
CA GLU A 147 -0.98 -3.97 -12.46
C GLU A 147 -1.89 -3.52 -11.31
N LEU A 148 -3.16 -3.93 -11.41
CA LEU A 148 -4.10 -3.96 -10.29
C LEU A 148 -4.34 -5.41 -9.92
N ARG A 149 -4.19 -5.72 -8.65
CA ARG A 149 -4.46 -7.01 -8.03
C ARG A 149 -5.68 -6.84 -7.13
N VAL A 150 -6.72 -7.62 -7.39
CA VAL A 150 -7.97 -7.62 -6.65
C VAL A 150 -8.11 -8.97 -5.96
N GLU A 151 -7.85 -9.01 -4.66
CA GLU A 151 -7.98 -10.23 -3.86
C GLU A 151 -9.43 -10.34 -3.36
N LEU A 152 -10.05 -11.48 -3.66
CA LEU A 152 -11.40 -11.84 -3.26
C LEU A 152 -11.37 -12.54 -1.90
N ASP A 153 -12.47 -12.48 -1.13
CA ASP A 153 -12.62 -13.22 0.14
C ASP A 153 -12.64 -14.72 -0.06
N ASP A 154 -13.38 -15.15 -1.09
CA ASP A 154 -13.53 -16.55 -1.41
C ASP A 154 -12.77 -16.94 -2.67
N ARG A 155 -12.37 -18.21 -2.70
CA ARG A 155 -11.85 -18.82 -3.92
C ARG A 155 -13.01 -19.09 -4.88
N LEU A 156 -12.87 -18.65 -6.12
CA LEU A 156 -13.82 -19.02 -7.17
C LEU A 156 -13.63 -20.49 -7.56
N PRO A 157 -14.71 -21.21 -7.90
CA PRO A 157 -14.60 -22.47 -8.62
C PRO A 157 -13.73 -22.30 -9.86
N ASP A 158 -12.85 -23.26 -10.16
CA ASP A 158 -11.86 -23.14 -11.24
C ASP A 158 -12.50 -22.80 -12.60
N THR A 159 -13.72 -23.31 -12.86
CA THR A 159 -14.48 -22.99 -14.08
C THR A 159 -14.87 -21.52 -14.17
N LEU A 160 -15.24 -20.90 -13.04
CA LEU A 160 -15.54 -19.47 -12.97
C LEU A 160 -14.25 -18.64 -13.03
N ALA A 161 -13.19 -19.08 -12.35
CA ALA A 161 -11.89 -18.43 -12.38
C ALA A 161 -11.34 -18.33 -13.82
N MET A 162 -11.39 -19.42 -14.60
CA MET A 162 -11.00 -19.39 -16.01
C MET A 162 -11.89 -18.48 -16.85
N ALA A 163 -13.20 -18.45 -16.56
CA ALA A 163 -14.16 -17.62 -17.29
C ALA A 163 -14.02 -16.11 -17.00
N CYS A 164 -13.32 -15.73 -15.93
CA CYS A 164 -13.01 -14.34 -15.61
C CYS A 164 -11.96 -13.73 -16.55
N VAL A 165 -11.00 -14.53 -17.03
CA VAL A 165 -9.91 -14.02 -17.90
C VAL A 165 -10.50 -13.44 -19.19
N GLY A 166 -10.10 -12.21 -19.53
CA GLY A 166 -10.60 -11.45 -20.67
C GLY A 166 -11.88 -10.64 -20.39
N ARG A 167 -12.58 -10.87 -19.26
CA ARG A 167 -13.71 -10.03 -18.85
C ARG A 167 -13.25 -8.73 -18.24
N LEU A 168 -14.09 -7.71 -18.30
CA LEU A 168 -13.83 -6.43 -17.64
C LEU A 168 -13.95 -6.58 -16.13
N ILE A 169 -13.01 -5.99 -15.38
CA ILE A 169 -12.99 -6.10 -13.92
C ILE A 169 -14.26 -5.54 -13.28
N GLY A 170 -14.83 -4.47 -13.84
CA GLY A 170 -16.08 -3.87 -13.35
C GLY A 170 -17.32 -4.75 -13.52
N ASP A 171 -17.29 -5.73 -14.44
CA ASP A 171 -18.38 -6.70 -14.64
C ASP A 171 -18.29 -7.88 -13.68
N VAL A 172 -17.09 -8.13 -13.13
CA VAL A 172 -16.81 -9.27 -12.24
C VAL A 172 -16.85 -8.84 -10.77
N VAL A 173 -16.36 -7.63 -10.48
CA VAL A 173 -16.29 -7.08 -9.12
C VAL A 173 -17.13 -5.82 -9.07
N ASP A 174 -18.32 -5.92 -8.45
CA ASP A 174 -19.19 -4.76 -8.22
C ASP A 174 -18.62 -3.88 -7.10
N HIS A 175 -17.68 -3.00 -7.47
CA HIS A 175 -17.11 -2.02 -6.58
C HIS A 175 -17.09 -0.64 -7.24
N ALA A 176 -17.47 0.40 -6.50
CA ALA A 176 -17.62 1.76 -7.03
C ALA A 176 -16.33 2.29 -7.70
N ALA A 177 -15.16 1.96 -7.14
CA ALA A 177 -13.86 2.38 -7.70
C ALA A 177 -13.51 1.74 -9.06
N LEU A 178 -14.19 0.64 -9.43
CA LEU A 178 -13.98 -0.08 -10.68
C LEU A 178 -15.03 0.25 -11.75
N ARG A 179 -16.13 0.94 -11.38
CA ARG A 179 -17.20 1.28 -12.32
C ARG A 179 -16.68 2.19 -13.43
N GLY A 180 -17.01 1.84 -14.68
CA GLY A 180 -16.54 2.56 -15.87
C GLY A 180 -15.07 2.33 -16.21
N ARG A 181 -14.43 1.30 -15.63
CA ARG A 181 -13.07 0.87 -15.98
C ARG A 181 -13.13 -0.35 -16.87
N ASP A 182 -12.80 -0.16 -18.14
CA ASP A 182 -12.74 -1.23 -19.14
C ASP A 182 -11.40 -1.97 -19.08
N TRP A 183 -10.97 -2.36 -17.88
CA TRP A 183 -9.71 -3.09 -17.69
C TRP A 183 -9.96 -4.60 -17.73
N PRO A 184 -9.43 -5.33 -18.73
CA PRO A 184 -9.63 -6.76 -18.85
C PRO A 184 -8.77 -7.52 -17.83
N ILE A 185 -9.37 -8.51 -17.17
CA ILE A 185 -8.65 -9.44 -16.28
C ILE A 185 -7.67 -10.25 -17.14
N THR A 186 -6.39 -10.16 -16.83
CA THR A 186 -5.29 -10.76 -17.60
C THR A 186 -4.91 -12.15 -17.10
N ARG A 187 -5.04 -12.36 -15.79
CA ARG A 187 -4.75 -13.64 -15.13
C ARG A 187 -5.50 -13.74 -13.81
N VAL A 188 -5.66 -14.96 -13.36
CA VAL A 188 -6.15 -15.29 -12.02
C VAL A 188 -5.06 -16.06 -11.32
N GLU A 189 -4.69 -15.60 -10.14
CA GLU A 189 -3.66 -16.22 -9.32
C GLU A 189 -4.30 -16.86 -8.09
N ASP A 190 -3.90 -18.10 -7.82
CA ASP A 190 -4.21 -18.73 -6.56
C ASP A 190 -3.35 -18.10 -5.47
N SER A 191 -3.98 -17.39 -4.55
CA SER A 191 -3.32 -16.95 -3.32
C SER A 191 -3.05 -18.16 -2.42
N HIS A 192 -2.39 -17.93 -1.28
CA HIS A 192 -2.15 -18.96 -0.26
C HIS A 192 -3.45 -19.76 0.00
N PRO A 193 -3.43 -21.08 0.25
CA PRO A 193 -4.64 -21.92 0.41
C PRO A 193 -5.62 -21.54 1.54
N LEU A 194 -5.33 -20.48 2.29
CA LEU A 194 -6.17 -19.90 3.34
C LEU A 194 -6.66 -18.47 3.00
N LEU A 195 -6.26 -17.97 1.84
CA LEU A 195 -6.61 -16.66 1.28
C LEU A 195 -7.45 -16.92 0.02
N GLY A 196 -8.36 -16.01 -0.31
CA GLY A 196 -9.17 -16.14 -1.52
C GLY A 196 -8.35 -15.92 -2.79
N GLN A 197 -8.99 -15.79 -3.95
CA GLN A 197 -8.29 -15.75 -5.23
C GLN A 197 -7.93 -14.31 -5.65
N THR A 198 -6.82 -14.12 -6.36
CA THR A 198 -6.42 -12.79 -6.85
C THR A 198 -6.72 -12.65 -8.34
N LEU A 199 -7.54 -11.68 -8.71
CA LEU A 199 -7.74 -11.25 -10.09
C LEU A 199 -6.68 -10.19 -10.44
N VAL A 200 -5.94 -10.37 -11.53
CA VAL A 200 -4.91 -9.41 -11.94
C VAL A 200 -5.27 -8.75 -13.25
N VAL A 201 -5.14 -7.43 -13.28
CA VAL A 201 -5.61 -6.57 -14.36
C VAL A 201 -4.49 -5.63 -14.77
N ALA A 202 -4.25 -5.49 -16.07
CA ALA A 202 -3.30 -4.49 -16.57
C ALA A 202 -3.98 -3.12 -16.63
N THR A 203 -3.57 -2.21 -15.76
CA THR A 203 -4.11 -0.84 -15.68
C THR A 203 -3.18 0.20 -16.31
N GLY A 204 -1.92 -0.17 -16.54
CA GLY A 204 -0.87 0.74 -16.99
C GLY A 204 -0.42 1.67 -15.86
N SER A 205 0.49 2.58 -16.18
CA SER A 205 0.98 3.59 -15.24
C SER A 205 0.99 4.96 -15.88
N ILE A 206 0.84 6.00 -15.07
CA ILE A 206 0.87 7.39 -15.51
C ILE A 206 2.20 7.99 -15.09
N VAL A 207 2.83 8.77 -15.96
CA VAL A 207 4.02 9.55 -15.64
C VAL A 207 3.69 10.52 -14.52
N PHE A 208 4.47 10.50 -13.45
CA PHE A 208 4.26 11.31 -12.27
C PHE A 208 5.57 11.92 -11.78
N ARG A 209 5.50 13.14 -11.27
CA ARG A 209 6.62 13.83 -10.63
C ARG A 209 6.20 14.25 -9.23
N MET A 210 7.03 13.92 -8.24
CA MET A 210 6.77 14.31 -6.86
C MET A 210 6.75 15.83 -6.69
N PRO A 211 5.82 16.39 -5.91
CA PRO A 211 5.69 17.83 -5.71
C PRO A 211 6.87 18.45 -4.95
N TRP A 212 7.70 17.61 -4.31
CA TRP A 212 8.89 18.03 -3.56
C TRP A 212 10.06 18.41 -4.47
N VAL A 213 10.08 17.96 -5.72
CA VAL A 213 11.11 18.33 -6.70
C VAL A 213 10.62 19.51 -7.51
N ARG A 214 10.70 20.70 -6.92
CA ARG A 214 10.52 21.94 -7.66
C ARG A 214 11.82 22.29 -8.39
#